data_AF-A0A1Y3NBP5-F1
#
_entry.id   AF-A0A1Y3NBP5-F1
#
_cell.length_a   1.000
_cell.length_b   1.000
_cell.length_c   1.000
_cell.angle_alpha   90.00
_cell.angle_beta   90.00
_cell.angle_gamma   90.00
#
_symmetry.space_group_name_H-M   'P 1'
#
loop_
_entity.id
_entity.type
_entity.pdbx_description
1 polymer ?
#
loop_
_entity_poly.entity_id
_entity_poly.type
_entity_poly.pdbx_seq_one_letter_code
_entity_poly.pdbx_strand_id
1 'polypeptide(L)'
;MISQKAIVVTEHWLERCLTDDILHNPEENPIFIPCTLEMPIEEFKGVVIGISGFNGMERAHIAKLVSKLGAIYSDTLTRKHNFLICNPDKIKESLKYEKALEWNIPVLEINWIYDCFRQERKLPYERYILGNKTKSKNEREAQLIKDNGIYYY
;
A
#
# COMPACT_ATOMS: atom_id res chain seq x y z
N MET A 1 17.60 39.61 -11.93
CA MET A 1 16.26 39.04 -11.67
C MET A 1 16.48 37.63 -11.14
N ILE A 2 16.22 37.41 -9.85
CA ILE A 2 16.26 36.05 -9.29
C ILE A 2 14.98 35.39 -9.78
N SER A 3 15.11 34.39 -10.66
CA SER A 3 13.97 33.57 -11.08
C SER A 3 13.40 32.89 -9.83
N GLN A 4 12.19 33.26 -9.41
CA GLN A 4 11.50 32.48 -8.39
C GLN A 4 11.25 31.08 -8.98
N LYS A 5 11.77 30.06 -8.30
CA LYS A 5 11.64 28.68 -8.72
C LYS A 5 10.22 28.23 -8.35
N ALA A 6 9.32 28.19 -9.33
CA ALA A 6 8.00 27.62 -9.14
C ALA A 6 8.13 26.10 -8.95
N ILE A 7 7.45 25.55 -7.94
CA ILE A 7 7.39 24.11 -7.67
C ILE A 7 6.04 23.62 -8.15
N VAL A 8 6.03 22.57 -8.97
CA VAL A 8 4.79 21.90 -9.39
C VAL A 8 4.43 20.86 -8.35
N VAL A 9 3.19 20.91 -7.88
CA VAL A 9 2.64 20.04 -6.83
C VAL A 9 1.37 19.36 -7.31
N THR A 10 0.94 18.31 -6.63
CA THR A 10 -0.33 17.64 -6.87
C THR A 10 -1.46 18.32 -6.09
N GLU A 11 -2.69 18.04 -6.51
CA GLU A 11 -3.90 18.33 -5.73
C GLU A 11 -3.80 17.80 -4.29
N HIS A 12 -3.21 16.60 -4.11
CA HIS A 12 -3.07 15.97 -2.80
C HIS A 12 -2.22 16.80 -1.83
N TRP A 13 -1.16 17.45 -2.31
CA TRP A 13 -0.36 18.36 -1.47
C TRP A 13 -1.19 19.54 -0.99
N LEU A 14 -1.95 20.16 -1.89
CA LEU A 14 -2.80 21.31 -1.57
C LEU A 14 -3.86 20.93 -0.54
N GLU A 15 -4.56 19.82 -0.78
CA GLU A 15 -5.58 19.31 0.14
C GLU A 15 -5.00 19.00 1.52
N ARG A 16 -3.79 18.40 1.59
CA ARG A 16 -3.15 18.10 2.87
C ARG A 16 -2.78 19.38 3.61
N CYS A 17 -2.22 20.38 2.92
CA CYS A 17 -1.89 21.66 3.52
C CYS A 17 -3.13 22.37 4.09
N LEU A 18 -4.25 22.33 3.35
CA LEU A 18 -5.51 22.90 3.81
C LEU A 18 -6.12 22.12 4.99
N THR A 19 -5.98 20.80 5.01
CA THR A 19 -6.53 19.94 6.07
C THR A 19 -5.78 20.12 7.39
N ASP A 20 -4.45 20.20 7.32
CA ASP A 20 -3.59 20.29 8.50
C ASP A 20 -3.32 21.74 8.94
N ASP A 21 -3.73 22.72 8.14
CA ASP A 21 -3.40 24.15 8.29
C ASP A 21 -1.88 24.40 8.39
N ILE A 22 -1.11 23.60 7.63
CA ILE A 22 0.36 23.60 7.62
C ILE A 22 0.83 23.61 6.17
N LEU A 23 1.82 24.44 5.86
CA LEU A 23 2.51 24.41 4.57
C LEU A 23 3.56 23.28 4.56
N HIS A 24 3.17 22.09 4.13
CA HIS A 24 4.07 20.94 4.03
C HIS A 24 5.16 21.17 2.97
N ASN A 25 6.37 20.67 3.22
CA ASN A 25 7.39 20.60 2.17
C ASN A 25 6.95 19.53 1.12
N PRO A 26 6.82 19.88 -0.17
CA PRO A 26 6.43 18.93 -1.21
C PRO A 26 7.30 17.67 -1.32
N GLU A 27 8.53 17.68 -0.79
CA GLU A 27 9.44 16.52 -0.81
C GLU A 27 9.17 15.50 0.32
N GLU A 28 8.37 15.87 1.33
CA GLU A 28 8.03 15.02 2.49
C GLU A 28 7.26 13.77 2.09
N ASN A 29 6.39 13.87 1.10
CA ASN A 29 5.55 12.77 0.64
C ASN A 29 5.61 12.66 -0.88
N PRO A 30 5.96 11.51 -1.46
CA PRO A 30 6.17 11.43 -2.90
C PRO A 30 4.91 11.67 -3.73
N ILE A 31 3.71 11.54 -3.16
CA ILE A 31 2.48 11.87 -3.88
C ILE A 31 2.15 13.37 -3.90
N PHE A 32 2.93 14.22 -3.23
CA PHE A 32 2.80 15.68 -3.28
C PHE A 32 3.34 16.29 -4.56
N ILE A 33 4.20 15.59 -5.29
CA ILE A 33 4.75 16.03 -6.57
C ILE A 33 4.21 15.19 -7.73
N PRO A 34 3.98 15.78 -8.93
CA PRO A 34 3.51 15.03 -10.07
C PRO A 34 4.46 13.88 -10.42
N CYS A 35 3.87 12.70 -10.61
CA CYS A 35 4.56 11.51 -11.07
C CYS A 35 5.11 11.73 -12.49
N THR A 36 6.43 11.60 -12.67
CA THR A 36 7.10 11.60 -13.99
C THR A 36 7.38 10.20 -14.52
N LEU A 37 6.82 9.16 -13.87
CA LEU A 37 7.19 7.76 -14.06
C LEU A 37 6.45 7.12 -15.23
N GLU A 38 7.08 6.12 -15.85
CA GLU A 38 6.36 5.16 -16.67
C GLU A 38 5.53 4.25 -15.77
N MET A 39 4.21 4.36 -15.91
CA MET A 39 3.23 3.59 -15.14
C MET A 39 2.32 2.83 -16.12
N PRO A 40 1.84 1.63 -15.76
CA PRO A 40 2.02 0.92 -14.48
C PRO A 40 3.38 0.21 -14.34
N ILE A 41 3.75 -0.13 -13.11
CA ILE A 41 4.92 -0.98 -12.81
C ILE A 41 4.51 -2.44 -13.01
N GLU A 42 5.12 -3.16 -13.95
CA GLU A 42 4.72 -4.52 -14.33
C GLU A 42 4.77 -5.52 -13.15
N GLU A 43 5.70 -5.35 -12.20
CA GLU A 43 5.81 -6.22 -11.02
C GLU A 43 4.61 -6.15 -10.05
N PHE A 44 3.75 -5.14 -10.20
CA PHE A 44 2.48 -5.02 -9.47
C PHE A 44 1.30 -5.70 -10.17
N LYS A 45 1.47 -6.18 -11.40
CA LYS A 45 0.40 -6.84 -12.15
C LYS A 45 -0.11 -8.07 -11.41
N GLY A 46 -1.44 -8.12 -11.24
CA GLY A 46 -2.13 -9.20 -10.53
C GLY A 46 -1.93 -9.17 -9.01
N VAL A 47 -1.21 -8.19 -8.44
CA VAL A 47 -1.09 -8.01 -7.00
C VAL A 47 -2.39 -7.39 -6.47
N VAL A 48 -3.08 -8.08 -5.58
CA VAL A 48 -4.31 -7.61 -4.93
C VAL A 48 -3.98 -7.01 -3.57
N ILE A 49 -4.37 -5.76 -3.35
CA ILE A 49 -4.03 -4.99 -2.15
C ILE A 49 -5.31 -4.46 -1.48
N GLY A 50 -5.43 -4.73 -0.19
CA GLY A 50 -6.46 -4.14 0.68
C GLY A 50 -5.93 -2.96 1.47
N ILE A 51 -6.82 -2.12 1.98
CA ILE A 51 -6.50 -0.97 2.84
C ILE A 51 -7.34 -1.03 4.12
N SER A 52 -6.74 -0.75 5.27
CA SER A 52 -7.41 -0.64 6.57
C SER A 52 -6.86 0.50 7.43
N GLY A 53 -7.70 1.11 8.27
CA GLY A 53 -7.29 2.15 9.22
C GLY A 53 -7.09 3.56 8.63
N PHE A 54 -7.41 3.76 7.36
CA PHE A 54 -7.43 5.07 6.69
C PHE A 54 -8.87 5.48 6.37
N ASN A 55 -9.16 6.79 6.35
CA ASN A 55 -10.52 7.31 6.12
C ASN A 55 -10.54 8.43 5.07
N GLY A 56 -11.76 8.80 4.66
CA GLY A 56 -12.02 9.95 3.78
C GLY A 56 -11.11 10.03 2.54
N MET A 57 -10.55 11.23 2.34
CA MET A 57 -9.69 11.54 1.20
C MET A 57 -8.37 10.77 1.23
N GLU A 58 -7.78 10.55 2.41
CA GLU A 58 -6.52 9.82 2.54
C GLU A 58 -6.65 8.40 1.98
N ARG A 59 -7.73 7.69 2.36
CA ARG A 59 -8.02 6.36 1.83
C ARG A 59 -8.20 6.36 0.30
N ALA A 60 -8.89 7.37 -0.24
CA ALA A 60 -9.10 7.50 -1.68
C ALA A 60 -7.77 7.70 -2.42
N HIS A 61 -6.86 8.50 -1.87
CA HIS A 61 -5.53 8.71 -2.43
C HIS A 61 -4.68 7.45 -2.43
N ILE A 62 -4.69 6.70 -1.34
CA ILE A 62 -3.96 5.42 -1.26
C ILE A 62 -4.51 4.44 -2.29
N ALA A 63 -5.84 4.30 -2.40
CA ALA A 63 -6.46 3.42 -3.39
C ALA A 63 -6.11 3.82 -4.84
N LYS A 64 -6.11 5.13 -5.14
CA LYS A 64 -5.69 5.67 -6.44
C LYS A 64 -4.22 5.38 -6.72
N LEU A 65 -3.35 5.54 -5.72
CA LEU A 65 -1.92 5.25 -5.83
C LEU A 65 -1.65 3.77 -6.08
N VAL A 66 -2.29 2.88 -5.32
CA VAL A 66 -2.23 1.42 -5.52
C VAL A 66 -2.62 1.05 -6.95
N SER A 67 -3.74 1.60 -7.43
CA SER A 67 -4.22 1.34 -8.79
C SER A 67 -3.25 1.91 -9.84
N LYS A 68 -2.70 3.10 -9.59
CA LYS A 68 -1.72 3.75 -10.46
C LYS A 68 -0.44 2.92 -10.58
N LEU A 69 0.02 2.29 -9.50
CA LEU A 69 1.16 1.35 -9.50
C LEU A 69 0.96 0.13 -10.39
N GLY A 70 -0.28 -0.21 -10.75
CA GLY A 70 -0.61 -1.42 -11.52
C GLY A 70 -1.19 -2.56 -10.69
N ALA A 71 -1.36 -2.36 -9.38
CA ALA A 71 -2.00 -3.31 -8.49
C ALA A 71 -3.53 -3.19 -8.55
N ILE A 72 -4.21 -4.24 -8.09
CA ILE A 72 -5.66 -4.28 -7.95
C ILE A 72 -6.01 -3.86 -6.52
N TYR A 73 -6.62 -2.68 -6.37
CA TYR A 73 -7.24 -2.32 -5.10
C TYR A 73 -8.55 -3.10 -4.91
N SER A 74 -8.71 -3.74 -3.75
CA SER A 74 -9.95 -4.40 -3.34
C SER A 74 -10.27 -4.03 -1.91
N ASP A 75 -11.48 -3.50 -1.66
CA ASP A 75 -11.85 -3.11 -0.31
C ASP A 75 -12.21 -4.31 0.58
N THR A 76 -12.94 -5.27 0.03
CA THR A 76 -13.33 -6.48 0.75
C THR A 76 -12.12 -7.40 0.86
N LEU A 77 -11.59 -7.57 2.07
CA LEU A 77 -10.46 -8.47 2.32
C LEU A 77 -10.89 -9.92 2.05
N THR A 78 -10.09 -10.63 1.26
CA THR A 78 -10.27 -12.05 0.96
C THR A 78 -8.93 -12.77 1.01
N ARG A 79 -8.93 -14.11 1.08
CA ARG A 79 -7.71 -14.94 1.03
C ARG A 79 -6.90 -14.77 -0.28
N LYS A 80 -7.48 -14.15 -1.31
CA LYS A 80 -6.79 -13.83 -2.57
C LYS A 80 -5.90 -12.59 -2.47
N HIS A 81 -5.99 -11.81 -1.39
CA HIS A 81 -5.17 -10.62 -1.22
C HIS A 81 -3.70 -11.01 -1.02
N ASN A 82 -2.81 -10.30 -1.71
CA ASN A 82 -1.38 -10.45 -1.53
C ASN A 82 -0.88 -9.66 -0.34
N PHE A 83 -1.46 -8.47 -0.10
CA PHE A 83 -1.07 -7.55 0.98
C PHE A 83 -2.28 -6.82 1.56
N LEU A 84 -2.18 -6.44 2.83
CA LEU A 84 -3.05 -5.46 3.46
C LEU A 84 -2.20 -4.25 3.89
N ILE A 85 -2.49 -3.07 3.37
CA ILE A 85 -1.90 -1.83 3.89
C ILE A 85 -2.72 -1.37 5.08
N CYS A 86 -2.08 -1.19 6.23
CA CYS A 86 -2.75 -0.80 7.46
C CYS A 86 -2.11 0.46 8.06
N ASN A 87 -2.94 1.34 8.59
CA ASN A 87 -2.46 2.41 9.44
C ASN A 87 -1.98 1.81 10.78
N PRO A 88 -0.70 2.01 11.19
CA PRO A 88 -0.16 1.47 12.44
C PRO A 88 -0.97 1.87 13.68
N ASP A 89 -1.46 3.10 13.72
CA ASP A 89 -2.19 3.65 14.87
C ASP A 89 -3.59 3.04 15.02
N LYS A 90 -4.09 2.37 13.97
CA LYS A 90 -5.42 1.77 13.90
C LYS A 90 -5.43 0.26 13.90
N ILE A 91 -4.28 -0.38 14.14
CA ILE A 91 -4.15 -1.85 14.19
C ILE A 91 -5.13 -2.48 15.19
N LYS A 92 -5.22 -1.93 16.40
CA LYS A 92 -6.05 -2.49 17.50
C LYS A 92 -7.55 -2.43 17.21
N GLU A 93 -7.98 -1.56 16.30
CA GLU A 93 -9.38 -1.35 15.92
C GLU A 93 -9.75 -2.11 14.62
N SER A 94 -8.78 -2.78 13.98
CA SER A 94 -8.87 -3.25 12.60
C SER A 94 -9.22 -4.74 12.51
N LEU A 95 -10.50 -5.06 12.27
CA LEU A 95 -10.94 -6.44 11.99
C LEU A 95 -10.25 -7.02 10.73
N LYS A 96 -9.94 -6.19 9.73
CA LYS A 96 -9.18 -6.61 8.56
C LYS A 96 -7.76 -7.02 8.92
N TYR A 97 -7.13 -6.37 9.90
CA TYR A 97 -5.80 -6.73 10.39
C TYR A 97 -5.81 -8.12 11.03
N GLU A 98 -6.74 -8.37 11.96
CA GLU A 98 -6.88 -9.67 12.61
C GLU A 98 -7.13 -10.79 11.58
N LYS A 99 -8.03 -10.55 10.63
CA LYS A 99 -8.30 -11.52 9.54
C LYS A 99 -7.13 -11.72 8.60
N ALA A 100 -6.37 -10.66 8.30
CA ALA A 100 -5.15 -10.79 7.51
C ALA A 100 -4.13 -11.68 8.21
N LEU A 101 -3.93 -11.53 9.53
CA LEU A 101 -3.05 -12.41 10.30
C LEU A 101 -3.54 -13.86 10.28
N GLU A 102 -4.84 -14.10 10.52
CA GLU A 102 -5.45 -15.44 10.47
C GLU A 102 -5.21 -16.11 9.10
N TRP A 103 -5.30 -15.33 8.02
CA TRP A 103 -5.12 -15.82 6.65
C TRP A 103 -3.66 -15.76 6.17
N ASN A 104 -2.73 -15.41 7.06
CA ASN A 104 -1.31 -15.22 6.77
C ASN A 104 -1.06 -14.23 5.61
N ILE A 105 -1.90 -13.22 5.45
CA ILE A 105 -1.68 -12.10 4.53
C ILE A 105 -0.73 -11.11 5.22
N PRO A 106 0.39 -10.69 4.59
CA PRO A 106 1.29 -9.70 5.17
C PRO A 106 0.54 -8.38 5.30
N VAL A 107 0.58 -7.83 6.51
CA VAL A 107 0.10 -6.49 6.79
C VAL A 107 1.31 -5.57 6.73
N LEU A 108 1.24 -4.53 5.90
CA LEU A 108 2.34 -3.59 5.68
C LEU A 108 1.93 -2.16 6.04
N GLU A 109 2.91 -1.34 6.41
CA GLU A 109 2.76 0.11 6.46
C GLU A 109 2.62 0.73 5.06
N ILE A 110 1.99 1.91 4.99
CA ILE A 110 1.82 2.66 3.75
C ILE A 110 3.16 3.08 3.11
N ASN A 111 4.22 3.22 3.92
CA ASN A 111 5.56 3.58 3.44
C ASN A 111 6.09 2.60 2.38
N TRP A 112 5.65 1.34 2.38
CA TRP A 112 6.02 0.40 1.30
C TRP A 112 5.51 0.86 -0.06
N ILE A 113 4.26 1.34 -0.14
CA ILE A 113 3.66 1.85 -1.38
C ILE A 113 4.38 3.14 -1.81
N TYR A 114 4.66 4.03 -0.87
CA TYR A 114 5.38 5.28 -1.15
C TYR A 114 6.81 5.03 -1.66
N ASP A 115 7.53 4.09 -1.07
CA ASP A 115 8.89 3.77 -1.50
C ASP A 115 8.90 3.01 -2.82
N CYS A 116 7.93 2.12 -3.07
CA CYS A 116 7.78 1.48 -4.38
C CYS A 116 7.48 2.50 -5.47
N PHE A 117 6.65 3.49 -5.16
CA PHE A 117 6.38 4.61 -6.06
C PHE A 117 7.64 5.45 -6.29
N ARG A 118 8.39 5.81 -5.24
CA ARG A 118 9.65 6.59 -5.36
C ARG A 118 10.73 5.85 -6.16
N GLN A 119 10.83 4.53 -6.02
CA GLN A 119 11.87 3.72 -6.67
C GLN A 119 11.42 3.06 -7.98
N GLU A 120 10.19 3.34 -8.42
CA GLU A 120 9.66 2.89 -9.71
C GLU A 120 9.66 1.36 -9.88
N ARG A 121 9.63 0.63 -8.77
CA ARG A 121 9.69 -0.84 -8.76
C ARG A 121 9.04 -1.41 -7.52
N LYS A 122 8.65 -2.68 -7.58
CA LYS A 122 8.15 -3.39 -6.41
C LYS A 122 9.30 -3.78 -5.47
N LEU A 123 9.31 -3.20 -4.28
CA LEU A 123 10.35 -3.45 -3.28
C LEU A 123 10.06 -4.69 -2.42
N PRO A 124 11.09 -5.34 -1.85
CA PRO A 124 10.92 -6.28 -0.75
C PRO A 124 10.12 -5.63 0.40
N TYR A 125 9.20 -6.39 0.99
CA TYR A 125 8.20 -5.85 1.92
C TYR A 125 8.52 -6.13 3.39
N GLU A 126 9.53 -6.94 3.68
CA GLU A 126 9.81 -7.49 5.02
C GLU A 126 10.05 -6.40 6.07
N ARG A 127 10.68 -5.30 5.67
CA ARG A 127 10.97 -4.15 6.55
C ARG A 127 9.76 -3.27 6.86
N TYR A 128 8.63 -3.50 6.19
CA TYR A 128 7.40 -2.73 6.34
C TYR A 128 6.30 -3.52 7.05
N ILE A 129 6.58 -4.76 7.48
CA ILE A 129 5.58 -5.62 8.13
C ILE A 129 5.14 -5.02 9.46
N LEU A 130 3.83 -4.90 9.62
CA LEU A 130 3.16 -4.59 10.87
C LEU A 130 2.80 -5.89 11.60
N GLY A 131 3.45 -6.15 12.74
CA GLY A 131 3.24 -7.33 13.58
C GLY A 131 4.23 -8.48 13.33
N ASN A 132 3.83 -9.71 13.68
CA ASN A 132 4.72 -10.88 13.57
C ASN A 132 4.91 -11.31 12.11
N LYS A 133 6.15 -11.68 11.75
CA LYS A 133 6.54 -12.10 10.38
C LYS A 133 5.58 -13.17 9.83
N THR A 134 4.88 -12.87 8.75
CA THR A 134 4.03 -13.86 8.07
C THR A 134 4.87 -14.91 7.34
N LYS A 135 4.37 -16.15 7.28
CA LYS A 135 4.94 -17.25 6.49
C LYS A 135 5.09 -16.88 5.02
N SER A 136 6.13 -17.41 4.37
CA SER A 136 6.49 -17.14 2.98
C SER A 136 5.39 -17.61 2.00
N LYS A 137 5.41 -17.07 0.77
CA LYS A 137 4.44 -17.44 -0.29
C LYS A 137 4.39 -18.96 -0.54
N ASN A 138 5.53 -19.63 -0.55
CA ASN A 138 5.62 -21.08 -0.77
C ASN A 138 4.96 -21.87 0.38
N GLU A 139 5.10 -21.41 1.62
CA GLU A 139 4.45 -22.02 2.78
C GLU A 139 2.93 -21.79 2.78
N ARG A 140 2.46 -20.67 2.22
CA ARG A 140 1.02 -20.39 2.06
C ARG A 140 0.37 -21.26 1.00
N GLU A 141 1.01 -21.43 -0.16
CA GLU A 141 0.51 -22.30 -1.22
C GLU A 141 0.46 -23.75 -0.71
N ALA A 142 1.49 -24.21 -0.01
CA ALA A 142 1.51 -25.53 0.63
C ALA A 142 0.41 -25.69 1.70
N GLN A 143 0.11 -24.65 2.49
CA GLN A 143 -0.96 -24.70 3.49
C GLN A 143 -2.35 -24.66 2.85
N LEU A 144 -2.57 -23.84 1.82
CA LEU A 144 -3.82 -23.81 1.06
C LEU A 144 -4.12 -25.15 0.37
N ILE A 145 -3.08 -25.83 -0.12
CA ILE A 145 -3.21 -27.17 -0.69
C ILE A 145 -3.59 -28.19 0.39
N LYS A 146 -2.97 -28.12 1.59
CA LYS A 146 -3.33 -28.96 2.74
C LYS A 146 -4.77 -28.72 3.21
N ASP A 147 -5.17 -27.45 3.32
CA ASP A 147 -6.51 -27.07 3.79
C ASP A 147 -7.60 -27.42 2.77
N ASN A 148 -7.27 -27.51 1.48
CA ASN A 148 -8.20 -27.89 0.41
C ASN A 148 -8.16 -29.38 0.00
N GLY A 149 -7.37 -30.21 0.69
CA GLY A 149 -7.44 -31.68 0.59
C GLY A 149 -6.99 -32.31 -0.74
N ILE A 150 -6.24 -31.61 -1.60
CA ILE A 150 -5.78 -32.18 -2.88
C ILE A 150 -4.40 -32.82 -2.66
N TYR A 151 -4.37 -34.12 -2.40
CA TYR A 151 -3.16 -34.93 -2.41
C TYR A 151 -2.91 -35.44 -3.84
N TYR A 152 -1.81 -35.04 -4.47
CA TYR A 152 -1.27 -35.75 -5.63
C TYR A 152 -0.44 -36.93 -5.14
N TYR A 153 -0.81 -38.13 -5.57
CA TYR A 153 -0.01 -39.36 -5.44
C TYR A 153 1.24 -39.28 -6.32
#